data_AF-A0A936KTU0-F1
#
_entry.id   AF-A0A936KTU0-F1
#
_cell.length_a   1.000
_cell.length_b   1.000
_cell.length_c   1.000
_cell.angle_alpha   90.00
_cell.angle_beta   90.00
_cell.angle_gamma   90.00
#
_symmetry.space_group_name_H-M   'P 1'
#
loop_
_entity.id
_entity.type
_entity.pdbx_description
1 polymer ?
#
loop_
_entity_poly.entity_id
_entity_poly.type
_entity_poly.pdbx_seq_one_letter_code
_entity_poly.pdbx_strand_id
1 'polypeptide(L)'
;MKTLLYVDDEEINRELFQLTFESKFNVVTAHSGNDALKIINTTPQINAIVSDMKMPGMNGIEFIKKAKNSLPDVPCFLLSGFDLNDEIKNALNEKVINHFFSKPMRINEIIDKIENSDI
;
A
#
# COMPACT_ATOMS: atom_id res chain seq x y z
N MET A 1 -0.47 15.85 8.89
CA MET A 1 -0.69 14.40 9.05
C MET A 1 -0.40 13.76 7.71
N LYS A 2 0.39 12.66 7.65
CA LYS A 2 0.71 11.98 6.38
C LYS A 2 -0.56 11.31 5.83
N THR A 3 -0.76 11.37 4.52
CA THR A 3 -1.85 10.67 3.82
C THR A 3 -1.38 9.31 3.37
N LEU A 4 -2.13 8.27 3.74
CA LEU A 4 -1.83 6.88 3.46
C LEU A 4 -2.92 6.32 2.56
N LEU A 5 -2.55 5.87 1.35
CA LEU A 5 -3.48 5.16 0.46
C LEU A 5 -3.40 3.66 0.76
N TYR A 6 -4.52 3.08 1.21
CA TYR A 6 -4.67 1.64 1.42
C TYR A 6 -5.54 1.02 0.33
N VAL A 7 -5.05 -0.05 -0.31
CA VAL A 7 -5.73 -0.71 -1.43
C VAL A 7 -5.94 -2.19 -1.11
N ASP A 8 -7.19 -2.63 -1.04
CA ASP A 8 -7.56 -4.02 -0.73
C ASP A 8 -8.97 -4.26 -1.29
N ASP A 9 -9.23 -5.38 -1.95
CA ASP A 9 -10.54 -5.66 -2.54
C ASP A 9 -11.61 -6.01 -1.50
N GLU A 10 -11.21 -6.50 -0.33
CA GLU A 10 -12.14 -6.83 0.75
C GLU A 10 -12.49 -5.60 1.60
N GLU A 11 -13.78 -5.31 1.72
CA GLU A 11 -14.29 -4.16 2.50
C GLU A 11 -13.86 -4.19 3.97
N ILE A 12 -13.96 -5.37 4.60
CA ILE A 12 -13.59 -5.56 6.00
C ILE A 12 -12.10 -5.24 6.26
N ASN A 13 -11.22 -5.55 5.32
CA ASN A 13 -9.80 -5.24 5.43
C ASN A 13 -9.59 -3.72 5.36
N ARG A 14 -10.30 -3.02 4.46
CA ARG A 14 -10.23 -1.55 4.34
C ARG A 14 -10.75 -0.84 5.59
N GLU A 15 -11.89 -1.28 6.12
CA GLU A 15 -12.47 -0.73 7.35
C GLU A 15 -11.54 -0.94 8.55
N LEU A 16 -11.05 -2.17 8.74
CA LEU A 16 -10.13 -2.49 9.83
C LEU A 16 -8.85 -1.66 9.73
N PHE A 17 -8.27 -1.54 8.54
CA PHE A 17 -7.07 -0.75 8.32
C PHE A 17 -7.33 0.73 8.62
N GLN A 18 -8.43 1.29 8.13
CA GLN A 18 -8.81 2.67 8.41
C GLN A 18 -8.95 2.92 9.91
N LEU A 19 -9.75 2.13 10.62
CA LEU A 19 -9.94 2.24 12.08
C LEU A 19 -8.62 2.11 12.85
N THR A 20 -7.72 1.25 12.38
CA THR A 20 -6.42 1.03 13.03
C THR A 20 -5.49 2.24 12.91
N PHE A 21 -5.54 2.94 11.77
CA PHE A 21 -4.53 3.93 11.40
C PHE A 21 -5.03 5.38 11.33
N GLU A 22 -6.34 5.63 11.39
CA GLU A 22 -6.94 6.97 11.29
C GLU A 22 -6.50 7.95 12.39
N SER A 23 -6.08 7.44 13.56
CA SER A 23 -5.56 8.28 14.64
C SER A 23 -4.14 8.82 14.37
N LYS A 24 -3.44 8.28 13.38
CA LYS A 24 -2.04 8.61 13.03
C LYS A 24 -1.89 9.18 11.63
N PHE A 25 -2.70 8.69 10.68
CA PHE A 25 -2.61 9.03 9.27
C PHE A 25 -3.98 9.47 8.73
N ASN A 26 -3.97 10.29 7.70
CA ASN A 26 -5.15 10.50 6.87
C ASN A 26 -5.30 9.30 5.92
N VAL A 27 -6.10 8.31 6.31
CA VAL A 27 -6.26 7.07 5.55
C VAL A 27 -7.26 7.29 4.41
N VAL A 28 -6.80 7.09 3.19
CA VAL A 28 -7.64 7.02 1.99
C VAL A 28 -7.68 5.57 1.55
N THR A 29 -8.86 5.02 1.26
CA THR A 29 -9.00 3.61 0.88
C THR A 29 -9.46 3.49 -0.57
N ALA A 30 -9.07 2.39 -1.23
CA ALA A 30 -9.48 2.04 -2.58
C ALA A 30 -9.78 0.54 -2.65
N HIS A 31 -10.82 0.16 -3.39
CA HIS A 31 -11.28 -1.23 -3.47
C HIS A 31 -10.63 -2.03 -4.63
N SER A 32 -9.79 -1.39 -5.44
CA SER A 32 -9.06 -2.04 -6.52
C SER A 32 -7.88 -1.18 -6.98
N GLY A 33 -6.91 -1.78 -7.67
CA GLY A 33 -5.81 -1.04 -8.29
C GLY A 33 -6.28 0.04 -9.28
N ASN A 34 -7.36 -0.20 -10.03
CA ASN A 34 -7.91 0.79 -10.96
C ASN A 34 -8.55 1.99 -10.23
N ASP A 35 -9.24 1.74 -9.12
CA ASP A 35 -9.82 2.78 -8.28
C ASP A 35 -8.72 3.62 -7.61
N ALA A 36 -7.69 2.95 -7.10
CA ALA A 36 -6.52 3.58 -6.52
C ALA A 36 -5.80 4.50 -7.51
N LEU A 37 -5.64 4.08 -8.78
CA LEU A 37 -5.05 4.93 -9.82
C LEU A 37 -5.89 6.17 -10.12
N LYS A 38 -7.22 6.10 -10.03
CA LYS A 38 -8.08 7.29 -10.17
C LYS A 38 -7.87 8.23 -8.97
N ILE A 39 -7.85 7.69 -7.76
CA ILE A 39 -7.61 8.44 -6.52
C ILE A 39 -6.26 9.16 -6.55
N ILE A 40 -5.21 8.49 -7.03
CA ILE A 40 -3.87 9.09 -7.19
C ILE A 40 -3.91 10.34 -8.05
N ASN A 41 -4.70 10.34 -9.14
CA ASN A 41 -4.80 11.49 -10.04
C ASN A 41 -5.62 12.65 -9.46
N THR A 42 -6.51 12.39 -8.51
CA THR A 42 -7.37 13.41 -7.88
C THR A 42 -6.86 13.88 -6.52
N THR A 43 -5.91 13.15 -5.92
CA THR A 43 -5.41 13.39 -4.57
C THR A 43 -3.97 13.90 -4.63
N PRO A 44 -3.72 15.21 -4.44
CA PRO A 44 -2.42 15.82 -4.73
C PRO A 44 -1.30 15.46 -3.74
N GLN A 45 -1.58 14.76 -2.64
CA GLN A 45 -0.59 14.53 -1.58
C GLN A 45 -0.75 13.16 -0.92
N ILE A 46 -0.38 12.10 -1.63
CA ILE A 46 -0.21 10.75 -1.06
C ILE A 46 1.24 10.62 -0.56
N ASN A 47 1.43 10.26 0.71
CA ASN A 47 2.75 10.12 1.32
C ASN A 47 3.25 8.67 1.37
N ALA A 48 2.34 7.69 1.33
CA ALA A 48 2.67 6.28 1.28
C ALA A 48 1.50 5.48 0.67
N ILE A 49 1.83 4.35 0.06
CA ILE A 49 0.87 3.40 -0.49
C ILE A 49 1.07 2.04 0.19
N VAL A 50 -0.01 1.43 0.67
CA VAL A 50 -0.04 0.05 1.15
C VAL A 50 -1.09 -0.70 0.32
N SER A 51 -0.68 -1.79 -0.32
CA SER A 51 -1.58 -2.59 -1.16
C SER A 51 -1.62 -4.04 -0.69
N ASP A 52 -2.80 -4.66 -0.76
CA ASP A 52 -2.90 -6.11 -0.77
C ASP A 52 -2.25 -6.68 -2.03
N MET A 53 -1.72 -7.90 -1.93
CA MET A 53 -1.08 -8.59 -3.05
C MET A 53 -2.10 -9.12 -4.05
N LYS A 54 -3.19 -9.74 -3.58
CA LYS A 54 -4.13 -10.49 -4.39
C LYS A 54 -5.44 -9.73 -4.52
N MET A 55 -5.56 -8.97 -5.59
CA MET A 55 -6.81 -8.32 -5.98
C MET A 55 -7.28 -8.81 -7.35
N PRO A 56 -8.60 -8.93 -7.60
CA PRO A 56 -9.12 -9.29 -8.90
C PRO A 56 -8.71 -8.32 -10.01
N GLY A 57 -8.26 -8.87 -11.14
CA GLY A 57 -7.94 -8.13 -12.37
C GLY A 57 -6.56 -7.46 -12.38
N MET A 58 -6.14 -6.79 -11.30
CA MET A 58 -4.81 -6.19 -11.17
C MET A 58 -4.24 -6.48 -9.78
N ASN A 59 -3.10 -7.16 -9.71
CA ASN A 59 -2.49 -7.50 -8.43
C ASN A 59 -1.77 -6.28 -7.81
N GLY A 60 -1.37 -6.39 -6.53
CA GLY A 60 -0.75 -5.28 -5.80
C GLY A 60 0.56 -4.78 -6.42
N ILE A 61 1.40 -5.68 -6.93
CA ILE A 61 2.68 -5.33 -7.57
C ILE A 61 2.44 -4.62 -8.90
N GLU A 62 1.51 -5.12 -9.72
CA GLU A 62 1.12 -4.49 -10.99
C GLU A 62 0.56 -3.09 -10.77
N PHE A 63 -0.30 -2.92 -9.75
CA PHE A 63 -0.81 -1.63 -9.34
C PHE A 63 0.33 -0.69 -8.93
N ILE A 64 1.22 -1.12 -8.02
CA ILE A 64 2.32 -0.28 -7.54
C ILE A 64 3.24 0.14 -8.69
N LYS A 65 3.56 -0.76 -9.63
CA LYS A 65 4.33 -0.42 -10.84
C LYS A 65 3.69 0.71 -11.64
N LYS A 66 2.35 0.70 -11.77
CA LYS A 66 1.61 1.79 -12.44
C LYS A 66 1.56 3.07 -11.61
N ALA A 67 1.34 2.96 -10.29
CA ALA A 67 1.29 4.09 -9.38
C ALA A 67 2.61 4.88 -9.37
N LYS A 68 3.74 4.19 -9.44
CA LYS A 68 5.08 4.81 -9.52
C LYS A 68 5.32 5.67 -10.76
N ASN A 69 4.54 5.50 -11.84
CA ASN A 69 4.62 6.41 -12.98
C ASN A 69 4.09 7.81 -12.64
N SER A 70 3.14 7.90 -11.73
CA SER A 70 2.57 9.17 -11.23
C SER A 70 3.26 9.66 -9.97
N LEU A 71 3.74 8.72 -9.13
CA LEU A 71 4.29 8.96 -7.80
C LEU A 71 5.62 8.19 -7.63
N PRO A 72 6.70 8.58 -8.34
CA PRO A 72 7.94 7.81 -8.38
C PRO A 72 8.65 7.69 -7.01
N ASP A 73 8.53 8.74 -6.18
CA ASP A 73 9.23 8.85 -4.90
C ASP A 73 8.37 8.41 -3.71
N VAL A 74 7.11 8.03 -3.94
CA VAL A 74 6.22 7.62 -2.85
C VAL A 74 6.56 6.20 -2.40
N PRO A 75 6.87 5.97 -1.10
CA PRO A 75 7.14 4.64 -0.59
C PRO A 75 5.90 3.75 -0.72
N CYS A 76 6.11 2.55 -1.26
CA CYS A 76 5.07 1.58 -1.55
C CYS A 76 5.32 0.28 -0.79
N PHE A 77 4.29 -0.26 -0.16
CA PHE A 77 4.38 -1.47 0.65
C PHE A 77 3.33 -2.50 0.22
N LEU A 78 3.66 -3.77 0.39
CA LEU A 78 2.66 -4.85 0.32
C LEU A 78 2.24 -5.27 1.72
N LEU A 79 0.95 -5.56 1.90
CA LEU A 79 0.40 -6.19 3.10
C LEU A 79 -0.43 -7.40 2.67
N SER A 80 0.03 -8.62 2.96
CA SER A 80 -0.60 -9.83 2.43
C SER A 80 -0.70 -10.95 3.45
N GLY A 81 -1.76 -11.76 3.37
CA GLY A 81 -1.87 -13.03 4.10
C GLY A 81 -1.13 -14.19 3.42
N PHE A 82 -0.58 -13.97 2.22
CA PHE A 82 0.24 -14.96 1.53
C PHE A 82 1.70 -14.90 1.97
N ASP A 83 2.37 -16.04 1.92
CA ASP A 83 3.80 -16.12 2.20
C ASP A 83 4.63 -15.38 1.14
N LEU A 84 5.84 -15.00 1.56
CA LEU A 84 6.84 -14.41 0.69
C LEU A 84 7.19 -15.38 -0.45
N ASN A 85 6.79 -15.04 -1.68
CA ASN A 85 7.10 -15.79 -2.90
C ASN A 85 8.17 -15.08 -3.74
N ASP A 86 8.61 -15.71 -4.82
CA ASP A 86 9.66 -15.15 -5.67
C ASP A 86 9.24 -13.86 -6.39
N GLU A 87 7.95 -13.68 -6.67
CA GLU A 87 7.42 -12.43 -7.23
C GLU A 87 7.62 -11.25 -6.27
N ILE A 88 7.28 -11.44 -4.99
CA ILE A 88 7.46 -10.41 -3.95
C ILE A 88 8.95 -10.16 -3.69
N LYS A 89 9.78 -11.21 -3.65
CA LYS A 89 11.24 -11.06 -3.52
C LYS A 89 11.82 -10.25 -4.68
N ASN A 90 11.39 -10.52 -5.91
CA ASN A 90 11.83 -9.77 -7.07
C ASN A 90 11.38 -8.31 -6.98
N ALA A 91 10.14 -8.03 -6.57
CA ALA A 91 9.65 -6.67 -6.37
C ALA A 91 10.44 -5.89 -5.30
N LEU A 92 10.90 -6.55 -4.24
CA LEU A 92 11.79 -5.96 -3.23
C LEU A 92 13.18 -5.67 -3.82
N ASN A 93 13.77 -6.64 -4.53
CA ASN A 93 15.09 -6.51 -5.15
C ASN A 93 15.13 -5.39 -6.20
N GLU A 94 14.07 -5.27 -7.00
CA GLU A 94 13.89 -4.22 -8.01
C GLU A 94 13.46 -2.88 -7.40
N LYS A 95 13.25 -2.80 -6.08
CA LYS A 95 12.74 -1.61 -5.36
C LYS A 95 11.39 -1.11 -5.90
N VAL A 96 10.59 -2.01 -6.47
CA VAL A 96 9.19 -1.73 -6.82
C VAL A 96 8.41 -1.47 -5.53
N ILE A 97 8.68 -2.25 -4.49
CA ILE A 97 8.14 -2.05 -3.14
C ILE A 97 9.29 -1.85 -2.14
N ASN A 98 9.03 -1.06 -1.11
CA ASN A 98 9.98 -0.71 -0.05
C ASN A 98 10.01 -1.75 1.08
N HIS A 99 8.88 -2.41 1.34
CA HIS A 99 8.76 -3.45 2.36
C HIS A 99 7.55 -4.34 2.10
N PHE A 100 7.57 -5.53 2.71
CA PHE A 100 6.46 -6.49 2.71
C PHE A 100 6.05 -6.77 4.15
N PHE A 101 4.75 -6.65 4.43
CA PHE A 101 4.12 -6.99 5.70
C PHE A 101 3.27 -8.26 5.54
N SER A 102 3.36 -9.18 6.49
CA SER A 102 2.44 -10.32 6.56
C SER A 102 1.21 -9.99 7.40
N LYS A 103 0.04 -10.51 7.00
CA LYS A 103 -1.16 -10.56 7.86
C LYS A 103 -0.99 -11.76 8.83
N PRO A 104 -1.27 -11.62 10.15
CA PRO A 104 -1.75 -10.42 10.82
C PRO A 104 -0.64 -9.37 11.00
N MET A 105 -0.98 -8.12 10.69
CA MET A 105 -0.02 -7.02 10.67
C MET A 105 0.43 -6.59 12.06
N ARG A 106 1.70 -6.20 12.19
CA ARG A 106 2.21 -5.52 13.38
C ARG A 106 2.05 -4.02 13.22
N ILE A 107 1.10 -3.44 13.95
CA ILE A 107 0.72 -2.01 13.82
C ILE A 107 1.95 -1.09 13.92
N ASN A 108 2.77 -1.27 14.96
CA ASN A 108 3.97 -0.44 15.16
C ASN A 108 4.98 -0.58 14.02
N GLU A 109 5.11 -1.76 13.42
CA GLU A 109 6.03 -1.96 12.29
C GLU A 109 5.59 -1.15 11.06
N ILE A 110 4.28 -1.13 10.77
CA ILE A 110 3.73 -0.32 9.68
C ILE A 110 3.93 1.16 9.96
N ILE A 111 3.63 1.63 11.18
CA ILE A 111 3.84 3.02 11.58
C ILE A 111 5.32 3.41 11.41
N ASP A 112 6.23 2.62 11.96
CA ASP A 112 7.66 2.90 11.91
C ASP A 112 8.17 2.94 10.47
N LYS A 113 7.70 2.03 9.61
CA LYS A 113 8.07 2.02 8.20
C LYS A 113 7.52 3.23 7.43
N ILE A 114 6.28 3.64 7.67
CA ILE A 114 5.69 4.82 7.01
C ILE A 114 6.34 6.11 7.53
N GLU A 115 6.68 6.17 8.82
CA GLU A 115 7.29 7.37 9.41
C GLU A 115 8.75 7.56 9.01
N ASN A 116 9.54 6.48 9.00
CA ASN A 116 10.97 6.49 8.69
C ASN A 116 11.30 6.10 7.24
N SER A 117 10.31 6.01 6.35
CA SER A 117 10.58 6.00 4.91
C SER A 117 11.00 7.40 4.50
N ASP A 118 12.27 7.72 4.77
CA ASP A 118 12.93 8.89 4.21
C ASP A 118 12.98 8.73 2.67
N ILE A 119 12.58 9.80 1.99
CA ILE A 119 12.59 9.99 0.53
C ILE A 119 14.03 9.94 0.00
#